data_AF-K9YJ99-F1
#
_entry.id   AF-K9YJ99-F1
#
_cell.length_a   1.000
_cell.length_b   1.000
_cell.length_c   1.000
_cell.angle_alpha   90.00
_cell.angle_beta   90.00
_cell.angle_gamma   90.00
#
_symmetry.space_group_name_H-M   'P 1'
#
loop_
_entity.id
_entity.type
_entity.pdbx_description
1 polymer ?
#
loop_
_entity_poly.entity_id
_entity_poly.type
_entity_poly.pdbx_seq_one_letter_code
_entity_poly.pdbx_strand_id
1 'polypeptide(L)'
;MSKIEEVKGKIRDGDIDQAMAIAMSEALKIEIVTSSSQDGNFRSTVNLLENEIEHELGESLDGNNNSDQIKQLHFQEVENANQRILQNIQSLQTMFNLLQENS
;
A
#
# COMPACT_ATOMS: atom_id res chain seq x y z
N MET A 1 -4.92 2.83 23.90
CA MET A 1 -4.57 3.93 22.98
C MET A 1 -4.47 3.33 21.61
N SER A 2 -5.05 3.98 20.60
CA SER A 2 -4.86 3.59 19.21
C SER A 2 -3.42 3.88 18.79
N LYS A 3 -2.82 3.07 17.91
CA LYS A 3 -1.47 3.31 17.39
C LYS A 3 -1.34 4.68 16.72
N ILE A 4 -2.42 5.22 16.16
CA ILE A 4 -2.46 6.59 15.64
C ILE A 4 -2.29 7.65 16.74
N GLU A 5 -2.77 7.39 17.95
CA GLU A 5 -2.60 8.28 19.11
C GLU A 5 -1.16 8.22 19.62
N GLU A 6 -0.55 7.04 19.56
CA GLU A 6 0.85 6.80 19.90
C GLU A 6 1.80 7.51 18.93
N VAL A 7 1.58 7.37 17.62
CA VAL A 7 2.32 8.12 16.59
C VAL A 7 2.18 9.63 16.80
N LYS A 8 0.96 10.14 17.06
CA LYS A 8 0.74 11.57 17.35
C LYS A 8 1.45 12.03 18.62
N GLY A 9 1.50 11.19 19.65
CA GLY A 9 2.27 11.45 20.88
C GLY A 9 3.76 11.58 20.58
N LYS A 10 4.32 10.59 19.87
CA LYS A 10 5.73 10.58 19.47
C LYS A 10 6.14 11.78 18.61
N ILE A 11 5.29 12.20 17.68
CA ILE A 11 5.50 13.43 16.91
C ILE A 11 5.53 14.67 17.82
N ARG A 12 4.61 14.77 18.79
CA ARG A 12 4.56 15.90 19.73
C ARG A 12 5.77 15.95 20.66
N ASP A 13 6.30 14.79 21.02
CA ASP A 13 7.45 14.66 21.90
C ASP A 13 8.79 14.85 21.17
N GLY A 14 8.76 15.07 19.85
CA GLY A 14 9.97 15.18 19.01
C GLY A 14 10.65 13.84 18.72
N ASP A 15 10.05 12.73 19.13
CA ASP A 15 10.54 11.36 18.94
C ASP A 15 10.08 10.81 17.58
N ILE A 16 10.59 11.43 16.52
CA ILE A 16 10.21 11.18 15.13
C ILE A 16 10.60 9.77 14.68
N ASP A 17 11.72 9.23 15.16
CA ASP A 17 12.16 7.86 14.85
C ASP A 17 11.17 6.82 15.34
N GLN A 18 10.70 6.94 16.60
CA GLN A 18 9.69 6.02 17.11
C GLN A 18 8.33 6.26 16.46
N ALA A 19 7.96 7.50 16.16
CA ALA A 19 6.73 7.78 15.42
C ALA A 19 6.72 7.06 14.06
N MET A 20 7.84 7.11 13.33
CA MET A 20 7.98 6.47 12.04
C MET A 20 8.07 4.95 12.16
N ALA A 21 8.83 4.42 13.12
CA ALA A 21 8.90 2.99 13.39
C ALA A 21 7.52 2.41 13.71
N ILE A 22 6.70 3.11 14.50
CA ILE A 22 5.34 2.68 14.84
C ILE A 22 4.44 2.75 13.61
N ALA A 23 4.47 3.86 12.86
CA ALA A 23 3.66 4.03 11.65
C ALA A 23 4.01 3.03 10.55
N MET A 24 5.29 2.67 10.41
CA MET A 24 5.76 1.66 9.48
C MET A 24 5.55 0.24 9.99
N SER A 25 5.55 0.00 11.31
CA SER A 25 5.30 -1.31 11.91
C SER A 25 3.83 -1.76 11.79
N GLU A 26 2.91 -0.82 11.54
CA GLU A 26 1.62 -1.22 11.00
C GLU A 26 1.85 -1.71 9.58
N ALA A 27 1.57 -2.99 9.35
CA ALA A 27 1.51 -3.54 8.01
C ALA A 27 0.65 -2.61 7.16
N LEU A 28 1.30 -1.87 6.26
CA LEU A 28 0.60 -1.06 5.27
C LEU A 28 -0.02 -2.05 4.28
N LYS A 29 -1.17 -2.59 4.67
CA LYS A 29 -2.00 -3.48 3.88
C LYS A 29 -2.84 -2.59 2.97
N ILE A 30 -2.59 -2.66 1.68
CA ILE A 30 -3.31 -1.86 0.69
C ILE A 30 -4.19 -2.80 -0.11
N GLU A 31 -5.48 -2.49 -0.13
CA GLU A 31 -6.44 -3.22 -0.93
C GLU A 31 -6.72 -2.45 -2.22
N ILE A 32 -6.51 -3.11 -3.36
CA ILE A 32 -6.79 -2.58 -4.70
C ILE A 32 -7.90 -3.42 -5.30
N VAL A 33 -9.04 -2.79 -5.60
CA VAL A 33 -10.19 -3.45 -6.21
C VAL A 33 -10.43 -2.85 -7.59
N THR A 34 -10.43 -3.70 -8.62
CA THR A 34 -10.87 -3.34 -9.97
C THR A 34 -12.17 -4.05 -10.26
N SER A 35 -13.26 -3.30 -10.40
CA SER A 35 -14.58 -3.81 -10.72
C SER A 35 -14.94 -3.51 -12.17
N SER A 36 -15.34 -4.53 -12.93
CA SER A 36 -15.98 -4.38 -14.25
C SER A 36 -17.46 -4.74 -14.14
N SER A 37 -18.31 -3.97 -14.83
CA SER A 37 -19.75 -4.27 -14.89
C SER A 37 -20.08 -5.57 -15.63
N GLN A 38 -19.13 -6.12 -16.41
CA GLN A 38 -19.32 -7.32 -17.23
C GLN A 38 -18.51 -8.54 -16.76
N ASP A 39 -17.34 -8.33 -16.16
CA ASP A 39 -16.32 -9.39 -16.00
C ASP A 39 -15.93 -9.67 -14.53
N GLY A 40 -16.70 -9.17 -13.57
CA GLY A 40 -16.51 -9.43 -12.15
C GLY A 40 -15.56 -8.45 -11.44
N ASN A 41 -15.23 -8.80 -10.19
CA ASN A 41 -14.36 -8.00 -9.31
C ASN A 41 -13.01 -8.69 -9.15
N PHE A 42 -11.94 -7.95 -9.42
CA PHE A 42 -10.57 -8.34 -9.11
C PHE A 42 -10.13 -7.59 -7.85
N ARG A 43 -9.60 -8.32 -6.88
CA ARG A 43 -9.11 -7.76 -5.62
C ARG A 43 -7.65 -8.17 -5.45
N SER A 44 -6.83 -7.22 -5.05
CA SER A 44 -5.46 -7.48 -4.65
C SER A 44 -5.20 -6.87 -3.29
N THR A 45 -4.50 -7.61 -2.46
CA THR A 45 -3.95 -7.15 -1.20
C THR A 45 -2.45 -7.01 -1.36
N VAL A 46 -1.90 -5.85 -1.05
CA VAL A 46 -0.47 -5.59 -1.00
C VAL A 46 -0.05 -5.45 0.46
N ASN A 47 0.81 -6.34 0.95
CA ASN A 47 1.51 -6.18 2.21
C ASN A 47 2.89 -5.55 1.95
N LEU A 48 3.02 -4.26 2.20
CA LEU A 48 4.25 -3.53 1.93
C LEU A 48 5.41 -3.88 2.88
N LEU A 49 5.13 -4.44 4.06
CA LEU A 49 6.19 -4.88 4.98
C LEU A 49 6.88 -6.14 4.49
N GLU A 50 6.10 -7.08 3.98
CA GLU A 50 6.59 -8.38 3.48
C GLU A 50 6.90 -8.33 1.99
N ASN A 51 6.56 -7.20 1.32
CA ASN A 51 6.60 -7.06 -0.14
C ASN A 51 5.81 -8.19 -0.83
N GLU A 52 4.71 -8.60 -0.20
CA GLU A 52 3.84 -9.67 -0.67
C GLU A 52 2.59 -9.08 -1.32
N ILE A 53 2.17 -9.66 -2.44
CA ILE A 53 0.96 -9.28 -3.17
C ILE A 53 0.10 -10.53 -3.33
N GLU A 54 -1.08 -10.50 -2.74
CA GLU A 54 -2.08 -11.57 -2.86
C GLU A 54 -3.18 -11.12 -3.81
N HIS A 55 -3.46 -11.93 -4.84
CA HIS A 55 -4.51 -11.67 -5.81
C HIS A 55 -5.70 -12.58 -5.55
N GLU A 56 -6.84 -11.98 -5.24
CA GLU A 56 -8.16 -12.61 -5.26
C GLU A 56 -8.84 -12.28 -6.59
N LEU A 57 -8.68 -13.18 -7.55
CA LEU A 57 -9.39 -13.11 -8.81
C LEU A 57 -10.79 -13.70 -8.56
N GLY A 58 -11.84 -12.89 -8.76
CA GLY A 58 -13.21 -13.44 -8.79
C GLY A 58 -13.29 -14.57 -9.81
N GLU A 59 -14.08 -15.62 -9.50
CA GLU A 59 -14.33 -16.75 -10.41
C GLU A 59 -14.60 -16.21 -11.82
N SER A 60 -13.61 -16.35 -12.69
CA SER A 60 -13.72 -15.80 -14.04
C SER A 60 -14.65 -16.73 -14.80
N LEU A 61 -15.77 -16.17 -15.26
CA LEU A 61 -16.66 -16.79 -16.23
C LEU A 61 -15.83 -17.23 -17.44
N ASP A 62 -15.67 -18.54 -17.59
CA ASP A 62 -15.01 -19.19 -18.71
C ASP A 62 -15.51 -18.58 -20.04
N GLY A 63 -14.62 -17.93 -20.79
CA GLY A 63 -14.78 -17.81 -22.25
C GLY A 63 -14.88 -16.42 -22.90
N ASN A 64 -14.58 -15.30 -22.24
CA ASN A 64 -14.63 -13.98 -22.89
C ASN A 64 -13.29 -13.23 -22.85
N ASN A 65 -12.75 -12.89 -24.03
CA ASN A 65 -11.44 -12.24 -24.24
C ASN A 65 -11.26 -10.90 -23.50
N ASN A 66 -12.35 -10.27 -23.07
CA ASN A 66 -12.33 -8.99 -22.35
C ASN A 66 -11.85 -9.14 -20.89
N SER A 67 -12.08 -10.31 -20.28
CA SER A 67 -11.67 -10.63 -18.92
C SER A 67 -10.14 -10.65 -18.76
N ASP A 68 -9.41 -11.13 -19.77
CA ASP A 68 -7.94 -11.15 -19.79
C ASP A 68 -7.34 -9.74 -19.85
N GLN A 69 -7.95 -8.83 -20.61
CA GLN A 69 -7.49 -7.43 -20.70
C GLN A 69 -7.69 -6.68 -19.38
N ILE A 70 -8.85 -6.85 -18.74
CA ILE A 70 -9.15 -6.21 -17.45
C ILE A 70 -8.25 -6.80 -16.36
N LYS A 71 -7.99 -8.10 -16.40
CA LYS A 71 -7.05 -8.77 -15.48
C LYS A 71 -5.62 -8.23 -15.65
N GLN A 72 -5.14 -8.08 -16.89
CA GLN A 72 -3.83 -7.47 -17.14
C GLN A 72 -3.76 -6.02 -16.65
N LEU A 73 -4.81 -5.23 -16.91
CA LEU A 73 -4.91 -3.86 -16.42
C LEU A 73 -4.86 -3.83 -14.89
N HIS A 74 -5.60 -4.71 -14.21
CA HIS A 74 -5.60 -4.83 -12.75
C HIS A 74 -4.20 -5.11 -12.22
N PHE A 75 -3.50 -6.11 -12.76
CA PHE A 75 -2.13 -6.43 -12.32
C PHE A 75 -1.16 -5.27 -12.55
N GLN A 76 -1.24 -4.60 -13.70
CA GLN A 76 -0.40 -3.44 -14.00
C GLN A 76 -0.65 -2.29 -13.00
N GLU A 77 -1.91 -2.02 -12.66
CA GLU A 77 -2.26 -1.00 -11.67
C GLU A 77 -1.78 -1.37 -10.27
N VAL A 78 -1.86 -2.65 -9.89
CA VAL A 78 -1.35 -3.14 -8.60
C VAL A 78 0.17 -2.97 -8.49
N GLU A 79 0.92 -3.34 -9.53
CA GLU A 79 2.38 -3.14 -9.56
C GLU A 79 2.75 -1.65 -9.54
N ASN A 80 2.08 -0.83 -10.35
CA ASN A 80 2.31 0.61 -10.41
C ASN A 80 2.03 1.28 -9.05
N ALA A 81 0.93 0.91 -8.40
CA ALA A 81 0.56 1.43 -7.09
C ALA A 81 1.60 1.03 -6.03
N ASN A 82 2.00 -0.25 -6.00
CA ASN A 82 3.02 -0.75 -5.09
C ASN A 82 4.33 0.04 -5.21
N GLN A 83 4.84 0.21 -6.44
CA GLN A 83 6.08 0.96 -6.69
C GLN A 83 5.97 2.43 -6.26
N ARG A 84 4.87 3.11 -6.59
CA ARG A 84 4.66 4.52 -6.21
C ARG A 84 4.62 4.69 -4.69
N ILE A 85 3.99 3.76 -3.98
CA ILE A 85 3.86 3.85 -2.53
C ILE A 85 5.20 3.60 -1.86
N LEU A 86 5.99 2.63 -2.34
CA LEU A 86 7.36 2.43 -1.87
C LEU A 86 8.23 3.67 -2.08
N GLN A 87 8.13 4.33 -3.24
CA GLN A 87 8.84 5.60 -3.50
C GLN A 87 8.40 6.73 -2.57
N ASN A 88 7.10 6.84 -2.28
CA ASN A 88 6.58 7.83 -1.34
C ASN A 88 7.10 7.58 0.07
N ILE A 89 7.14 6.32 0.52
CA ILE A 89 7.69 5.94 1.82
C ILE A 89 9.17 6.32 1.89
N GLN A 90 9.98 5.95 0.88
CA GLN A 90 11.41 6.33 0.84
C GLN A 90 11.62 7.85 0.87
N SER A 91 10.77 8.60 0.17
CA SER A 91 10.81 10.07 0.18
C SER A 91 10.48 10.63 1.56
N LEU A 92 9.47 10.08 2.24
CA LEU A 92 9.12 10.46 3.62
C LEU A 92 10.27 10.15 4.59
N GLN A 93 10.87 8.97 4.50
CA GLN A 93 12.05 8.60 5.31
C GLN A 93 13.20 9.59 5.11
N THR A 94 13.45 9.99 3.85
CA THR A 94 14.50 10.95 3.51
C THR A 94 14.19 12.34 4.10
N MET A 95 12.96 12.82 3.98
CA MET A 95 12.54 14.09 4.58
C MET A 95 12.71 14.07 6.10
N PHE A 96 12.35 12.96 6.76
CA PHE A 96 12.51 12.83 8.21
C PHE A 96 13.98 12.85 8.65
N ASN A 97 14.86 12.13 7.96
CA ASN A 97 16.30 12.18 8.24
C ASN A 97 16.85 13.61 8.12
N LEU A 98 16.46 14.35 7.08
CA LEU A 98 16.88 15.75 6.90
C LEU A 98 16.35 16.67 8.01
N LEU A 99 15.13 16.45 8.50
CA LEU A 99 14.59 17.22 9.62
C LEU A 99 15.40 16.97 10.89
N GLN A 100 15.81 15.73 11.17
CA GLN A 100 16.65 15.41 12.33
C GLN A 100 18.05 16.02 12.23
N GLU A 101 18.68 15.99 11.06
CA GLU A 101 20.02 16.58 10.88
C GLU A 101 20.04 18.10 11.09
N ASN A 102 18.89 18.77 10.95
CA ASN A 102 18.74 20.22 11.11
C ASN A 102 18.02 20.62 12.41
N SER A 103 17.73 19.67 13.31
CA SER A 103 17.15 19.89 14.64
C SER A 103 18.22 20.02 15.72
#